data_AF-A0A6L9L8X6-F1
#
_entry.id   AF-A0A6L9L8X6-F1
#
_cell.length_a   1.000
_cell.length_b   1.000
_cell.length_c   1.000
_cell.angle_alpha   90.00
_cell.angle_beta   90.00
_cell.angle_gamma   90.00
#
_symmetry.space_group_name_H-M   'P 1'
#
loop_
_entity.id
_entity.type
_entity.pdbx_description
1 polymer ?
#
loop_
_entity_poly.entity_id
_entity_poly.type
_entity_poly.pdbx_seq_one_letter_code
_entity_poly.pdbx_strand_id
1 'polypeptide(L)'
;MKSWIAMLLGLVMVSACQGDGSIGPKEQLYKRWNLNRVRNAQESTWVSYDTDAYYDTEYKADGSLVYRRNGVETPTPCCSGSRFIRDGLMLVYGEYPSCPSVSCVDNSKATIRILRNNLLELQSGERVMQYTPAN
;
A
#
# COMPACT_ATOMS: atom_id res chain seq x y z
N MET A 1 -19.73 11.23 64.28
CA MET A 1 -20.34 11.27 62.92
C MET A 1 -19.22 10.93 61.94
N LYS A 2 -19.04 9.66 61.58
CA LYS A 2 -19.61 8.93 60.41
C LYS A 2 -18.96 9.32 59.06
N SER A 3 -18.29 8.32 58.48
CA SER A 3 -17.87 8.07 57.08
C SER A 3 -16.76 8.96 56.46
N TRP A 4 -15.62 8.46 55.95
CA TRP A 4 -15.26 7.37 55.01
C TRP A 4 -15.58 7.64 53.52
N ILE A 5 -14.58 7.36 52.65
CA ILE A 5 -14.63 7.12 51.17
C ILE A 5 -14.63 8.42 50.32
N ALA A 6 -13.85 8.64 49.25
CA ALA A 6 -13.01 7.85 48.32
C ALA A 6 -11.87 8.78 47.83
N MET A 7 -10.59 8.41 47.74
CA MET A 7 -9.99 7.50 46.75
C MET A 7 -10.56 7.64 45.33
N LEU A 8 -10.15 8.69 44.61
CA LEU A 8 -10.28 8.76 43.15
C LEU A 8 -8.87 8.77 42.55
N LEU A 9 -8.37 7.55 42.41
CA LEU A 9 -7.25 7.17 41.55
C LEU A 9 -7.57 7.67 40.13
N GLY A 10 -6.95 8.77 39.72
CA GLY A 10 -6.88 9.20 38.33
C GLY A 10 -5.96 8.27 37.55
N LEU A 11 -6.43 7.05 37.27
CA LEU A 11 -5.77 6.14 36.35
C LEU A 11 -6.06 6.65 34.93
N VAL A 12 -5.22 7.57 34.44
CA VAL A 12 -5.18 7.94 33.03
C VAL A 12 -4.68 6.72 32.28
N MET A 13 -5.60 5.87 31.81
CA MET A 13 -5.30 4.83 30.84
C MET A 13 -4.92 5.53 29.55
N VAL A 14 -3.62 5.75 29.36
CA VAL A 14 -3.06 5.99 28.04
C VAL A 14 -3.20 4.67 27.30
N SER A 15 -4.35 4.47 26.65
CA SER A 15 -4.50 3.47 25.61
C SER A 15 -3.56 3.89 24.48
N ALA A 16 -2.29 3.51 24.60
CA ALA A 16 -1.41 3.42 23.46
C ALA A 16 -2.08 2.42 22.52
N CYS A 17 -2.79 2.93 21.51
CA CYS A 17 -3.11 2.16 20.32
C CYS A 17 -1.78 1.61 19.81
N GLN A 18 -1.46 0.38 20.19
CA GLN A 18 -0.36 -0.38 19.63
C GLN A 18 -0.77 -0.69 18.19
N GLY A 19 -0.62 0.31 17.32
CA GLY A 19 -0.63 0.08 15.88
C GLY A 19 0.47 -0.93 15.61
N ASP A 20 0.10 -2.01 14.93
CA ASP A 20 0.96 -3.13 14.61
C ASP A 20 2.25 -2.63 13.93
N GLY A 21 3.32 -2.46 14.71
CA GLY A 21 4.58 -1.83 14.27
C GLY A 21 5.37 -2.69 13.28
N SER A 22 4.85 -3.87 12.96
CA SER A 22 5.45 -4.85 12.06
C SER A 22 5.53 -4.36 10.61
N ILE A 23 4.65 -3.45 10.19
CA ILE A 23 4.50 -3.02 8.79
C ILE A 23 4.84 -1.52 8.61
N GLY A 24 5.37 -0.86 9.64
CA GLY A 24 5.87 0.51 9.55
C GLY A 24 4.77 1.60 9.44
N PRO A 25 5.14 2.88 9.64
CA PRO A 25 4.21 4.01 9.67
C PRO A 25 3.36 4.17 8.40
N LYS A 26 2.10 4.57 8.59
CA LYS A 26 1.15 4.84 7.50
C LYS A 26 1.70 5.83 6.47
N GLU A 27 2.34 6.88 6.95
CA GLU A 27 2.85 7.98 6.13
C GLU A 27 3.96 7.56 5.17
N GLN A 28 4.63 6.44 5.42
CA GLN A 28 5.63 5.92 4.49
C GLN A 28 5.02 5.47 3.17
N LEU A 29 3.73 5.12 3.13
CA LEU A 29 3.06 4.73 1.89
C LEU A 29 2.92 5.93 0.96
N TYR A 30 2.64 7.12 1.50
CA TYR A 30 2.20 8.28 0.72
C TYR A 30 3.37 9.01 0.05
N LYS A 31 3.88 8.41 -1.03
CA LYS A 31 4.97 8.94 -1.86
C LYS A 31 4.99 8.20 -3.20
N ARG A 32 6.02 8.50 -4.00
CA ARG A 32 6.30 7.82 -5.27
C ARG A 32 7.09 6.54 -5.05
N TRP A 33 6.66 5.48 -5.73
CA TRP A 33 7.22 4.13 -5.63
C TRP A 33 7.45 3.58 -7.03
N ASN A 34 8.67 3.15 -7.32
CA ASN A 34 9.02 2.47 -8.56
C ASN A 34 8.90 0.96 -8.39
N LEU A 35 8.22 0.29 -9.32
CA LEU A 35 8.06 -1.16 -9.29
C LEU A 35 9.37 -1.82 -9.76
N ASN A 36 10.13 -2.38 -8.82
CA ASN A 36 11.45 -2.93 -9.10
C ASN A 36 11.35 -4.37 -9.65
N ARG A 37 10.55 -5.21 -8.99
CA ARG A 37 10.47 -6.64 -9.27
C ARG A 37 9.17 -7.28 -8.83
N VAL A 38 8.82 -8.38 -9.49
CA VAL A 38 7.61 -9.18 -9.27
C VAL A 38 7.98 -10.66 -9.16
N ARG A 39 7.23 -11.41 -8.36
CA ARG A 39 7.26 -12.87 -8.34
C ARG A 39 5.86 -13.44 -8.12
N ASN A 40 5.69 -14.72 -8.41
CA ASN A 40 4.54 -15.47 -7.90
C ASN A 40 4.71 -15.74 -6.40
N ALA A 41 3.62 -15.75 -5.65
CA ALA A 41 3.62 -15.87 -4.19
C ALA A 41 4.19 -17.22 -3.73
N GLN A 42 3.97 -18.27 -4.53
CA GLN A 42 4.44 -19.64 -4.31
C GLN A 42 5.88 -19.86 -4.79
N GLU A 43 6.46 -18.91 -5.53
CA GLU A 43 7.81 -19.01 -6.09
C GLU A 43 8.80 -18.14 -5.33
N SER A 44 10.09 -18.51 -5.39
CA SER A 44 11.19 -17.73 -4.83
C SER A 44 11.89 -16.82 -5.85
N THR A 45 11.68 -17.08 -7.14
CA THR A 45 12.36 -16.36 -8.23
C THR A 45 11.72 -15.01 -8.47
N TRP A 46 12.54 -13.96 -8.49
CA TRP A 46 12.12 -12.60 -8.84
C TRP A 46 12.42 -12.30 -10.30
N VAL A 47 11.50 -11.58 -10.94
CA VAL A 47 11.66 -11.02 -12.28
C VAL A 47 11.67 -9.51 -12.16
N SER A 48 12.64 -8.85 -12.83
CA SER A 48 12.67 -7.38 -12.89
C SER A 48 11.50 -6.87 -13.72
N TYR A 49 10.87 -5.78 -13.27
CA TYR A 49 9.71 -5.22 -13.95
C TYR A 49 10.09 -4.18 -15.01
N ASP A 50 11.03 -3.30 -14.68
CA ASP A 50 11.53 -2.24 -15.57
C ASP A 50 12.42 -2.83 -16.69
N THR A 51 11.80 -3.59 -17.60
CA THR A 51 12.49 -4.23 -18.72
C THR A 51 12.51 -3.34 -19.97
N ASP A 52 11.51 -2.48 -20.15
CA ASP A 52 11.38 -1.59 -21.31
C ASP A 52 11.38 -0.09 -20.95
N ALA A 53 10.96 0.26 -19.74
CA ALA A 53 10.90 1.62 -19.24
C ALA A 53 10.90 1.63 -17.72
N TYR A 54 11.07 2.82 -17.14
CA TYR A 54 10.94 3.05 -15.71
C TYR A 54 9.48 3.38 -15.36
N TYR A 55 8.86 2.57 -14.51
CA TYR A 55 7.48 2.77 -14.07
C TYR A 55 7.41 3.17 -12.59
N ASP A 56 6.75 4.30 -12.30
CA ASP A 56 6.45 4.69 -10.92
C ASP A 56 4.96 4.96 -10.69
N THR A 57 4.53 4.62 -9.47
CA THR A 57 3.18 4.85 -8.97
C THR A 57 3.28 5.73 -7.72
N GLU A 58 2.51 6.79 -7.67
CA GLU A 58 2.39 7.67 -6.51
C GLU A 58 1.11 7.35 -5.74
N TYR A 59 1.26 7.03 -4.45
CA TYR A 59 0.14 6.90 -3.54
C TYR A 59 -0.06 8.25 -2.85
N LYS A 60 -1.19 8.92 -3.11
CA LYS A 60 -1.50 10.20 -2.46
C LYS A 60 -2.37 9.99 -1.22
N ALA A 61 -2.24 10.92 -0.26
CA ALA A 61 -2.99 10.87 1.00
C ALA A 61 -4.51 11.00 0.81
N ASP A 62 -4.96 11.60 -0.31
CA ASP A 62 -6.36 11.72 -0.69
C ASP A 62 -6.95 10.45 -1.33
N GLY A 63 -6.15 9.38 -1.44
CA GLY A 63 -6.55 8.09 -2.01
C GLY A 63 -6.45 8.02 -3.54
N SER A 64 -5.83 8.98 -4.21
CA SER A 64 -5.55 8.88 -5.64
C SER A 64 -4.23 8.14 -5.95
N LEU A 65 -4.19 7.49 -7.11
CA LEU A 65 -3.01 6.86 -7.69
C LEU A 65 -2.60 7.60 -8.96
N VAL A 66 -1.33 7.97 -9.04
CA VAL A 66 -0.75 8.56 -10.26
C VAL A 66 0.25 7.60 -10.84
N TYR A 67 0.12 7.31 -12.13
CA TYR A 67 1.01 6.41 -12.87
C TYR A 67 1.93 7.20 -13.77
N ARG A 68 3.20 6.80 -13.84
CA ARG A 68 4.18 7.44 -14.71
C ARG A 68 5.00 6.40 -15.46
N ARG A 69 5.36 6.77 -16.69
CA ARG A 69 6.35 6.06 -17.52
C ARG A 69 7.47 7.04 -17.84
N ASN A 70 8.69 6.72 -17.44
CA ASN A 70 9.87 7.58 -17.59
C ASN A 70 9.64 9.01 -17.05
N GLY A 71 8.97 9.12 -15.90
CA GLY A 71 8.67 10.41 -15.25
C GLY A 71 7.49 11.20 -15.86
N VAL A 72 6.91 10.74 -16.97
CA VAL A 72 5.73 11.37 -17.59
C VAL A 72 4.47 10.71 -17.06
N GLU A 73 3.51 11.51 -16.60
CA GLU A 73 2.20 11.02 -16.18
C GLU A 73 1.46 10.36 -17.33
N THR A 74 0.94 9.16 -17.07
CA THR A 74 0.19 8.37 -18.04
C THR A 74 -1.24 8.17 -17.55
N PRO A 75 -2.20 7.90 -18.46
CA PRO A 75 -3.50 7.38 -18.05
C PRO A 75 -3.36 6.13 -17.18
N THR A 76 -4.37 5.88 -16.35
CA THR A 76 -4.45 4.66 -15.53
C THR A 76 -4.32 3.42 -16.42
N PRO A 77 -3.36 2.52 -16.14
CA PRO A 77 -3.22 1.28 -16.89
C PRO A 77 -4.49 0.42 -16.82
N CYS A 78 -4.75 -0.35 -17.87
CA CYS A 78 -5.78 -1.40 -17.79
C CYS A 78 -5.51 -2.33 -16.61
N CYS A 79 -6.58 -2.83 -15.99
CA CYS A 79 -6.49 -3.66 -14.80
C CYS A 79 -5.78 -2.97 -13.63
N SER A 80 -5.84 -1.65 -13.50
CA SER A 80 -5.34 -0.92 -12.34
C SER A 80 -6.37 0.11 -11.90
N GLY A 81 -6.52 0.31 -10.60
CA GLY A 81 -7.43 1.34 -10.07
C GLY A 81 -6.78 2.72 -10.10
N SER A 82 -7.51 3.78 -10.40
CA SER A 82 -7.04 5.16 -10.22
C SER A 82 -7.14 5.64 -8.76
N ARG A 83 -7.81 4.87 -7.91
CA ARG A 83 -7.98 5.18 -6.49
C ARG A 83 -7.69 3.98 -5.60
N PHE A 84 -7.42 4.29 -4.34
CA PHE A 84 -7.32 3.30 -3.28
C PHE A 84 -7.87 3.81 -1.96
N ILE A 85 -8.30 2.87 -1.13
CA ILE A 85 -8.54 3.07 0.29
C ILE A 85 -7.56 2.18 1.04
N ARG A 86 -6.95 2.72 2.09
CA ARG A 86 -6.14 1.93 3.01
C ARG A 86 -6.94 1.59 4.26
N ASP A 87 -7.10 0.30 4.52
CA ASP A 87 -7.66 -0.25 5.74
C ASP A 87 -6.60 -1.11 6.45
N GLY A 88 -5.90 -0.49 7.39
CA GLY A 88 -4.75 -1.09 8.07
C GLY A 88 -3.66 -1.52 7.09
N LEU A 89 -3.55 -2.85 6.91
CA LEU A 89 -2.56 -3.51 6.05
C LEU A 89 -3.09 -3.77 4.64
N MET A 90 -4.36 -3.52 4.38
CA MET A 90 -5.00 -3.78 3.11
C MET A 90 -5.14 -2.48 2.32
N LEU A 91 -4.81 -2.55 1.04
CA LEU A 91 -5.14 -1.56 0.04
C LEU A 91 -6.30 -2.12 -0.78
N VAL A 92 -7.39 -1.36 -0.86
CA VAL A 92 -8.55 -1.68 -1.69
C VAL A 92 -8.55 -0.70 -2.85
N TYR A 93 -8.35 -1.20 -4.06
CA TYR A 93 -8.26 -0.42 -5.28
C TYR A 93 -9.64 -0.26 -5.93
N GLY A 94 -9.91 0.94 -6.44
CA GLY A 94 -11.18 1.30 -7.08
C GLY A 94 -10.97 2.17 -8.31
N GLU A 95 -12.07 2.44 -9.00
CA GLU A 95 -12.11 3.24 -10.24
C GLU A 95 -11.19 2.69 -11.33
N TYR A 96 -11.67 1.67 -12.05
CA TYR A 96 -10.91 1.02 -13.11
C TYR A 96 -11.25 1.64 -14.47
N PRO A 97 -10.25 1.83 -15.35
CA PRO A 97 -10.52 2.22 -16.72
C PRO A 97 -11.30 1.11 -17.45
N SER A 98 -12.17 1.51 -18.38
CA SER A 98 -12.88 0.56 -19.24
C SER A 98 -11.93 0.03 -20.32
N CYS A 99 -11.62 -1.27 -20.24
CA CYS A 99 -10.72 -1.96 -21.18
C CYS A 99 -11.39 -3.21 -21.76
N PRO A 100 -12.33 -3.08 -22.71
CA PRO A 100 -13.17 -4.20 -23.18
C PRO A 100 -12.40 -5.33 -23.86
N SER A 101 -11.20 -5.05 -24.38
CA SER A 101 -10.35 -6.04 -25.05
C SER A 101 -9.35 -6.73 -24.12
N VAL A 102 -9.35 -6.42 -22.81
CA VAL A 102 -8.37 -6.94 -21.85
C VAL A 102 -9.10 -7.72 -20.75
N SER A 103 -8.73 -8.99 -20.58
CA SER A 103 -9.20 -9.79 -19.45
C SER A 103 -8.25 -9.59 -18.26
N CYS A 104 -8.78 -8.99 -17.19
CA CYS A 104 -8.03 -8.72 -15.97
C CYS A 104 -8.24 -9.85 -14.96
N VAL A 105 -7.15 -10.32 -14.35
CA VAL A 105 -7.24 -11.11 -13.11
C VAL A 105 -7.62 -10.15 -11.97
N ASP A 106 -8.38 -10.62 -10.99
CA ASP A 106 -8.74 -9.82 -9.83
C ASP A 106 -7.49 -9.28 -9.11
N ASN A 107 -7.37 -7.96 -9.11
CA ASN A 107 -6.34 -7.21 -8.43
C ASN A 107 -6.95 -6.06 -7.60
N SER A 108 -8.21 -6.25 -7.18
CA SER A 108 -8.97 -5.25 -6.42
C SER A 108 -8.41 -4.96 -5.04
N LYS A 109 -7.52 -5.83 -4.53
CA LYS A 109 -6.93 -5.70 -3.21
C LYS A 109 -5.46 -6.09 -3.20
N ALA A 110 -4.67 -5.41 -2.38
CA ALA A 110 -3.33 -5.83 -2.04
C ALA A 110 -3.08 -5.77 -0.54
N THR A 111 -2.36 -6.74 0.00
CA THR A 111 -1.87 -6.75 1.37
C THR A 111 -0.47 -6.17 1.40
N ILE A 112 -0.24 -5.18 2.26
CA ILE A 112 1.07 -4.65 2.59
C ILE A 112 1.79 -5.70 3.46
N ARG A 113 2.84 -6.29 2.91
CA ARG A 113 3.70 -7.27 3.61
C ARG A 113 4.85 -6.59 4.34
N ILE A 114 5.42 -5.58 3.70
CA ILE A 114 6.51 -4.76 4.23
C ILE A 114 6.23 -3.32 3.81
N LEU A 115 6.34 -2.38 4.75
CA LEU A 115 6.41 -0.96 4.43
C LEU A 115 7.46 -0.31 5.33
N ARG A 116 8.54 0.16 4.69
CA ARG A 116 9.70 0.80 5.29
C ARG A 116 10.13 1.98 4.43
N ASN A 117 11.01 2.84 4.93
CA ASN A 117 11.47 4.04 4.21
C ASN A 117 11.99 3.75 2.78
N ASN A 118 12.57 2.57 2.54
CA ASN A 118 13.19 2.19 1.27
C ASN A 118 12.57 0.97 0.57
N LEU A 119 11.51 0.39 1.12
CA LEU A 119 10.90 -0.82 0.56
C LEU A 119 9.42 -0.88 0.87
N LEU A 120 8.61 -1.04 -0.18
CA LEU A 120 7.23 -1.44 -0.11
C LEU A 120 7.09 -2.82 -0.75
N GLU A 121 6.49 -3.77 -0.05
CA GLU A 121 6.12 -5.07 -0.59
C GLU A 121 4.61 -5.23 -0.50
N LEU A 122 4.00 -5.47 -1.65
CA LEU A 122 2.56 -5.71 -1.79
C LEU A 122 2.32 -7.12 -2.31
N GLN A 123 1.33 -7.80 -1.73
CA GLN A 123 0.82 -9.05 -2.28
C GLN A 123 -0.61 -8.85 -2.80
N SER A 124 -0.84 -9.13 -4.08
CA SER A 124 -2.15 -9.08 -4.74
C SER A 124 -2.43 -10.43 -5.36
N GLY A 125 -3.40 -11.17 -4.80
CA GLY A 125 -3.66 -12.56 -5.20
C GLY A 125 -2.39 -13.42 -5.10
N GLU A 126 -2.02 -14.02 -6.24
CA GLU A 126 -0.82 -14.86 -6.36
C GLU A 126 0.45 -14.08 -6.73
N ARG A 127 0.42 -12.75 -6.77
CA ARG A 127 1.59 -11.93 -7.11
C ARG A 127 2.12 -11.18 -5.92
N VAL A 128 3.44 -11.14 -5.79
CA VAL A 128 4.15 -10.28 -4.85
C VAL A 128 4.99 -9.29 -5.65
N MET A 129 4.81 -8.01 -5.33
CA MET A 129 5.44 -6.86 -5.99
C MET A 129 6.28 -6.12 -4.96
N GLN A 130 7.51 -5.79 -5.34
CA GLN A 130 8.40 -4.97 -4.52
C GLN A 130 8.73 -3.67 -5.21
N TYR A 131 8.65 -2.60 -4.41
CA TYR A 131 8.86 -1.24 -4.85
C TYR A 131 9.97 -0.58 -4.03
N THR A 132 10.75 0.24 -4.71
CA THR A 132 11.71 1.15 -4.10
C THR A 132 11.22 2.59 -4.26
N PRO A 133 11.67 3.54 -3.42
CA PRO A 133 11.35 4.95 -3.62
C PRO A 133 11.72 5.39 -5.04
N ALA A 134 10.80 6.08 -5.71
CA ALA A 134 11.12 6.70 -6.99
C ALA A 134 11.83 8.04 -6.76
N ASN A 135 12.74 8.39 -7.69
CA ASN A 135 13.47 9.66 -7.67
C ASN A 135 12.66 10.79 -8.31
#